data_AF-A0A7X5QY19-F1
#
_entry.id   AF-A0A7X5QY19-F1
#
_cell.length_a   1.000
_cell.length_b   1.000
_cell.length_c   1.000
_cell.angle_alpha   90.00
_cell.angle_beta   90.00
_cell.angle_gamma   90.00
#
_symmetry.space_group_name_H-M   'P 1'
#
loop_
_entity.id
_entity.type
_entity.pdbx_description
1 polymer ?
#
loop_
_entity_poly.entity_id
_entity_poly.type
_entity_poly.pdbx_seq_one_letter_code
_entity_poly.pdbx_strand_id
1 'polypeptide(L)'
;MDNVTPEQRTAIAAQMRNQLENASPDAYRAQQLGYMRKVGTLDPKLAETVAPLNARSDQKAVARYMSEDAAADFRPALKHATLPILEISPYNAADFSAGPSRHYVMLDQPAAFQKTLVDFVNAH
;
A
#
# COMPACT_ATOMS: atom_id res chain seq x y z
N MET A 1 6.40 -9.14 -5.76
CA MET A 1 6.92 -10.42 -5.23
C MET A 1 6.96 -11.47 -6.33
N ASP A 2 7.45 -11.11 -7.52
CA ASP A 2 7.20 -11.93 -8.71
C ASP A 2 8.05 -13.20 -8.77
N ASN A 3 9.14 -13.23 -8.00
CA ASN A 3 10.11 -14.33 -7.94
C ASN A 3 10.06 -15.10 -6.61
N VAL A 4 8.90 -15.14 -5.96
CA VAL A 4 8.73 -15.74 -4.62
C VAL A 4 7.76 -16.92 -4.72
N THR A 5 8.16 -18.10 -4.24
CA THR A 5 7.29 -19.29 -4.27
C THR A 5 6.08 -19.12 -3.32
N PRO A 6 4.99 -19.89 -3.50
CA PRO A 6 3.85 -19.84 -2.58
C PRO A 6 4.22 -20.08 -1.11
N GLU A 7 5.14 -21.00 -0.85
CA GLU A 7 5.62 -21.35 0.49
C GLU A 7 6.43 -20.19 1.09
N GLN A 8 7.36 -19.61 0.31
CA GLN A 8 8.13 -18.44 0.72
C GLN A 8 7.21 -17.25 1.01
N ARG A 9 6.17 -17.05 0.19
CA ARG A 9 5.18 -15.99 0.38
C ARG A 9 4.41 -16.15 1.69
N THR A 10 3.97 -17.36 1.99
CA THR A 10 3.30 -17.69 3.26
C THR A 10 4.21 -17.47 4.47
N ALA A 11 5.49 -17.86 4.35
CA ALA A 11 6.47 -17.64 5.41
C ALA A 11 6.73 -16.13 5.66
N ILE A 12 6.88 -15.34 4.59
CA ILE A 12 7.03 -13.88 4.69
C ILE A 12 5.80 -13.26 5.35
N ALA A 13 4.60 -13.65 4.94
CA ALA A 13 3.35 -13.16 5.52
C ALA A 13 3.26 -13.46 7.03
N ALA A 14 3.59 -14.69 7.45
CA ALA A 14 3.60 -15.06 8.87
C ALA A 14 4.64 -14.26 9.67
N GLN A 15 5.82 -14.05 9.10
CA GLN A 15 6.85 -13.22 9.72
C GLN A 15 6.39 -11.77 9.88
N MET A 16 5.81 -11.18 8.83
CA MET A 16 5.27 -9.80 8.87
C MET A 16 4.22 -9.64 9.96
N ARG A 17 3.30 -10.61 10.06
CA ARG A 17 2.28 -10.63 11.10
C ARG A 17 2.91 -10.63 12.50
N ASN A 18 3.81 -11.58 12.76
CA ASN A 18 4.45 -11.72 14.06
C ASN A 18 5.25 -10.47 14.44
N GLN A 19 5.97 -9.87 13.48
CA GLN A 19 6.72 -8.63 13.73
C GLN A 19 5.79 -7.49 14.12
N LEU A 20 4.68 -7.32 13.39
CA LEU A 20 3.78 -6.21 13.64
C LEU A 20 2.91 -6.43 14.87
N GLU A 21 2.38 -7.62 15.13
CA GLU A 21 1.54 -7.90 16.31
C GLU A 21 2.30 -7.69 17.64
N ASN A 22 3.62 -7.94 17.63
CA ASN A 22 4.46 -7.88 18.83
C ASN A 22 5.24 -6.56 18.98
N ALA A 23 5.10 -5.61 18.04
CA ALA A 23 5.72 -4.29 18.16
C ALA A 23 5.11 -3.51 19.35
N SER A 24 5.94 -2.75 20.06
CA SER A 24 5.41 -1.81 21.06
C SER A 24 4.59 -0.71 20.37
N PRO A 25 3.66 -0.04 21.08
CA PRO A 25 2.90 1.07 20.51
C PRO A 25 3.78 2.18 19.92
N ASP A 26 4.90 2.50 20.59
CA ASP A 26 5.84 3.53 20.11
C ASP A 26 6.58 3.07 18.85
N ALA A 27 7.00 1.80 18.80
CA ALA A 27 7.62 1.22 17.61
C ALA A 27 6.64 1.18 16.43
N TYR A 28 5.37 0.85 16.68
CA TYR A 28 4.34 0.86 15.67
C TYR A 28 4.11 2.27 15.11
N ARG A 29 4.00 3.30 15.96
CA ARG A 29 3.89 4.70 15.50
C ARG A 29 5.09 5.13 14.66
N ALA A 30 6.31 4.80 15.11
CA ALA A 30 7.52 5.11 14.36
C ALA A 30 7.55 4.39 13.00
N GLN A 31 7.10 3.13 12.95
CA GLN A 31 6.96 2.37 11.71
C GLN A 31 5.96 3.01 10.75
N GLN A 32 4.79 3.48 11.23
CA GLN A 32 3.81 4.17 10.40
C GLN A 32 4.37 5.46 9.79
N LEU A 33 5.13 6.24 10.56
CA LEU A 33 5.79 7.44 10.03
C LEU A 33 6.86 7.08 8.99
N GLY A 34 7.69 6.08 9.28
CA GLY A 34 8.69 5.59 8.34
C GLY A 34 8.07 5.09 7.03
N TYR A 35 6.91 4.42 7.12
CA TYR A 35 6.15 3.96 5.97
C TYR A 35 5.64 5.13 5.13
N MET A 36 4.98 6.13 5.73
CA MET A 36 4.48 7.29 4.96
C MET A 36 5.61 8.07 4.28
N ARG A 37 6.76 8.23 4.95
CA ARG A 37 7.92 8.94 4.36
C ARG A 37 8.61 8.20 3.21
N LYS A 38 8.57 6.86 3.20
CA LYS A 38 9.26 6.03 2.20
C LYS A 38 8.35 5.50 1.09
N VAL A 39 7.08 5.36 1.42
CA VAL A 39 6.05 4.75 0.59
C VAL A 39 4.95 5.79 0.43
N GLY A 40 4.13 6.00 1.45
CA GLY A 40 2.81 6.60 1.28
C GLY A 40 2.71 8.03 0.73
N THR A 41 3.73 8.90 0.86
CA THR A 41 3.65 10.30 0.40
C THR A 41 4.97 10.79 -0.19
N LEU A 42 4.89 11.78 -1.08
CA LEU A 42 6.06 12.51 -1.58
C LEU A 42 6.51 13.63 -0.65
N ASP A 43 5.58 14.32 0.00
CA ASP A 43 5.89 15.43 0.92
C ASP A 43 6.14 14.93 2.36
N PRO A 44 7.34 15.14 2.93
CA PRO A 44 7.63 14.79 4.32
C PRO A 44 6.66 15.40 5.35
N LYS A 45 6.14 16.60 5.11
CA LYS A 45 5.17 17.25 6.02
C LYS A 45 3.82 16.57 5.96
N LEU A 46 3.40 16.14 4.77
CA LEU A 46 2.19 15.34 4.62
C LEU A 46 2.35 13.99 5.33
N ALA A 47 3.53 13.36 5.24
CA ALA A 47 3.83 12.14 5.98
C ALA A 47 3.65 12.31 7.50
N GLU A 48 4.18 13.40 8.06
CA GLU A 48 4.04 13.73 9.50
C GLU A 48 2.60 14.01 9.91
N THR A 49 1.78 14.53 8.99
CA THR A 49 0.36 14.81 9.23
C THR A 49 -0.48 13.53 9.20
N VAL A 50 -0.21 12.62 8.25
CA VAL A 50 -1.04 11.44 8.01
C VAL A 50 -0.61 10.23 8.85
N ALA A 51 0.68 10.06 9.15
CA ALA A 51 1.15 8.91 9.92
C ALA A 51 0.50 8.74 11.31
N PRO A 52 0.21 9.81 12.08
CA PRO A 52 -0.55 9.67 13.33
C PRO A 52 -1.98 9.17 13.11
N LEU A 53 -2.61 9.50 11.98
CA LEU A 53 -3.94 8.97 11.63
C LEU A 53 -3.86 7.47 11.34
N ASN A 54 -2.87 7.04 10.56
CA ASN A 54 -2.65 5.61 10.28
C ASN A 54 -2.37 4.81 11.55
N ALA A 55 -1.58 5.37 12.47
CA ALA A 55 -1.20 4.71 13.71
C ALA A 55 -2.34 4.56 14.74
N ARG A 56 -3.51 5.15 14.48
CA ARG A 56 -4.73 4.91 15.27
C ARG A 56 -5.43 3.60 14.92
N SER A 57 -5.04 2.94 13.84
CA SER A 57 -5.60 1.64 13.45
C SER A 57 -5.27 0.58 14.49
N ASP A 58 -6.16 -0.41 14.68
CA ASP A 58 -5.87 -1.56 15.53
C ASP A 58 -4.69 -2.37 14.96
N GLN A 59 -3.59 -2.42 15.70
CA GLN A 59 -2.33 -2.99 15.24
C GLN A 59 -2.44 -4.48 14.88
N LYS A 60 -3.26 -5.25 15.62
CA LYS A 60 -3.46 -6.68 15.33
C LYS A 60 -4.30 -6.88 14.08
N ALA A 61 -5.32 -6.05 13.87
CA ALA A 61 -6.11 -6.05 12.64
C ALA A 61 -5.24 -5.68 11.42
N VAL A 62 -4.39 -4.65 11.55
CA VAL A 62 -3.44 -4.28 10.50
C VAL A 62 -2.45 -5.41 10.23
N ALA A 63 -1.93 -6.07 11.26
CA ALA A 63 -1.02 -7.19 11.09
C ALA A 63 -1.65 -8.37 10.37
N ARG A 64 -2.91 -8.69 10.71
CA ARG A 64 -3.70 -9.71 10.02
C ARG A 64 -3.88 -9.33 8.55
N TYR A 65 -4.41 -8.13 8.28
CA TYR A 65 -4.64 -7.62 6.93
C TYR A 65 -3.36 -7.64 6.08
N MET A 66 -2.24 -7.11 6.59
CA MET A 66 -0.96 -7.10 5.88
C MET A 66 -0.46 -8.51 5.57
N SER A 67 -0.69 -9.48 6.46
CA SER A 67 -0.29 -10.86 6.23
C SER A 67 -1.17 -11.56 5.18
N GLU A 68 -2.47 -11.29 5.17
CA GLU A 68 -3.40 -11.82 4.18
C GLU A 68 -3.05 -11.28 2.78
N ASP A 69 -2.81 -9.97 2.67
CA ASP A 69 -2.38 -9.33 1.42
C ASP A 69 -1.01 -9.85 0.95
N ALA A 70 -0.05 -10.00 1.85
CA ALA A 70 1.27 -10.52 1.51
C ALA A 70 1.21 -11.97 1.03
N ALA A 71 0.29 -12.79 1.57
CA ALA A 71 0.11 -14.19 1.20
C ALA A 71 -0.67 -14.39 -0.11
N ALA A 72 -1.47 -13.42 -0.52
CA ALA A 72 -2.36 -13.57 -1.67
C ALA A 72 -1.64 -13.59 -3.02
N ASP A 73 -2.12 -14.41 -3.96
CA ASP A 73 -1.72 -14.39 -5.38
C ASP A 73 -2.95 -14.40 -6.29
N PHE A 74 -3.35 -13.22 -6.76
CA PHE A 74 -4.50 -13.08 -7.64
C PHE A 74 -4.17 -13.14 -9.13
N ARG A 75 -2.89 -13.27 -9.52
CA ARG A 75 -2.47 -13.30 -10.94
C ARG A 75 -3.20 -14.37 -11.76
N PRO A 76 -3.40 -15.62 -11.26
CA PRO A 76 -4.16 -16.63 -12.00
C PRO A 76 -5.64 -16.28 -12.17
N ALA A 77 -6.20 -15.48 -11.27
CA ALA A 77 -7.60 -15.08 -11.27
C ALA A 77 -7.89 -13.86 -12.15
N LEU A 78 -6.87 -13.06 -12.53
CA LEU A 78 -7.04 -11.85 -13.34
C LEU A 78 -7.79 -12.09 -14.65
N LYS A 79 -7.63 -13.28 -15.26
CA LYS A 79 -8.36 -13.68 -16.48
C LYS A 79 -9.88 -13.74 -16.33
N HIS A 80 -10.38 -13.78 -15.09
CA HIS A 80 -11.80 -13.81 -14.77
C HIS A 80 -12.39 -12.41 -14.54
N ALA A 81 -11.57 -11.35 -14.56
CA ALA A 81 -12.07 -9.99 -14.45
C ALA A 81 -12.68 -9.57 -15.81
N THR A 82 -14.02 -9.51 -15.87
CA THR A 82 -14.78 -9.25 -17.10
C THR A 82 -15.43 -7.87 -17.14
N LEU A 83 -15.40 -7.13 -16.03
CA LEU A 83 -15.89 -5.75 -15.96
C LEU A 83 -14.83 -4.77 -16.48
N PRO A 84 -15.20 -3.56 -16.92
CA PRO A 84 -14.23 -2.50 -17.21
C PRO A 84 -13.32 -2.21 -16.02
N ILE A 85 -12.01 -2.11 -16.26
CA ILE A 85 -11.00 -1.85 -15.22
C ILE A 85 -10.23 -0.57 -15.58
N LEU A 86 -10.17 0.36 -14.63
CA LEU A 86 -9.23 1.48 -14.63
C LEU A 86 -8.09 1.19 -13.66
N GLU A 87 -6.85 1.18 -14.16
CA GLU A 87 -5.65 1.14 -13.32
C GLU A 87 -5.06 2.55 -13.22
N ILE A 88 -4.96 3.08 -11.99
CA ILE A 88 -4.27 4.35 -11.70
C ILE A 88 -2.94 4.01 -11.03
N SER A 89 -1.85 4.16 -11.77
CA SER A 89 -0.51 3.92 -11.26
C SER A 89 0.22 5.25 -11.02
N PRO A 90 0.74 5.49 -9.80
CA PRO A 90 1.52 6.69 -9.53
C PRO A 90 2.80 6.70 -10.37
N TYR A 91 3.23 7.88 -10.84
CA TYR A 91 4.54 8.07 -11.45
C TYR A 91 5.28 9.21 -10.78
N ASN A 92 6.43 8.89 -10.18
CA ASN A 92 7.42 9.85 -9.72
C ASN A 92 8.79 9.38 -10.21
N ALA A 93 9.49 10.22 -10.98
CA ALA A 93 10.74 9.82 -11.65
C ALA A 93 11.81 9.33 -10.67
N ALA A 94 11.92 9.95 -9.49
CA ALA A 94 12.86 9.52 -8.45
C ALA A 94 12.54 8.11 -7.93
N ASP A 95 11.27 7.81 -7.65
CA ASP A 95 10.84 6.49 -7.17
C ASP A 95 11.00 5.42 -8.24
N PHE A 96 10.68 5.75 -9.48
CA PHE A 96 10.71 4.83 -10.62
C PHE A 96 12.12 4.29 -10.89
N SER A 97 13.14 5.11 -10.61
CA SER A 97 14.55 4.70 -10.71
C SER A 97 14.97 3.64 -9.68
N ALA A 98 14.22 3.50 -8.58
CA ALA A 98 14.50 2.60 -7.45
C ALA A 98 13.48 1.45 -7.31
N GLY A 99 12.53 1.32 -8.24
CA GLY A 99 11.46 0.32 -8.25
C GLY A 99 10.10 0.90 -8.68
N PRO A 100 8.98 0.18 -8.47
CA PRO A 100 7.66 0.76 -8.73
C PRO A 100 7.42 1.98 -7.82
N SER A 101 6.76 3.02 -8.35
CA SER A 101 6.36 4.21 -7.58
C SER A 101 5.61 3.81 -6.32
N ARG A 102 5.92 4.46 -5.20
CA ARG A 102 5.48 3.98 -3.87
C ARG A 102 4.44 4.85 -3.19
N HIS A 103 4.04 5.98 -3.79
CA HIS A 103 3.21 7.00 -3.16
C HIS A 103 1.71 6.89 -3.47
N TYR A 104 0.91 7.41 -2.56
CA TYR A 104 -0.54 7.44 -2.66
C TYR A 104 -0.99 8.69 -3.44
N VAL A 105 -1.24 8.52 -4.75
CA VAL A 105 -1.62 9.63 -5.65
C VAL A 105 -2.85 10.41 -5.19
N MET A 106 -3.79 9.78 -4.46
CA MET A 106 -4.96 10.45 -3.89
C MET A 106 -4.63 11.39 -2.73
N LEU A 107 -3.46 11.25 -2.10
CA LEU A 107 -2.96 12.16 -1.07
C LEU A 107 -2.10 13.26 -1.70
N ASP A 108 -1.16 12.91 -2.56
CA ASP A 108 -0.20 13.87 -3.14
C ASP A 108 -0.78 14.69 -4.31
N GLN A 109 -1.72 14.12 -5.07
CA GLN A 109 -2.29 14.72 -6.28
C GLN A 109 -3.82 14.52 -6.36
N PRO A 110 -4.59 14.95 -5.33
CA PRO A 110 -6.00 14.64 -5.19
C PRO A 110 -6.86 15.10 -6.38
N ALA A 111 -6.55 16.26 -6.97
CA ALA A 111 -7.30 16.79 -8.11
C ALA A 111 -7.13 15.92 -9.38
N ALA A 112 -5.90 15.46 -9.66
CA ALA A 112 -5.62 14.61 -10.80
C ALA A 112 -6.21 13.20 -10.63
N PHE A 113 -6.10 12.65 -9.42
CA PHE A 113 -6.75 11.39 -9.06
C PHE A 113 -8.27 11.48 -9.22
N GLN A 114 -8.90 12.50 -8.64
CA GLN A 114 -10.34 12.70 -8.71
C GLN A 114 -10.84 12.89 -10.14
N LYS A 115 -10.14 13.70 -10.95
CA LYS A 115 -10.49 13.89 -12.36
C LYS A 115 -10.47 12.56 -13.12
N THR A 116 -9.37 11.80 -13.00
CA THR A 116 -9.23 10.50 -13.68
C THR A 116 -10.32 9.52 -13.28
N LEU A 117 -10.66 9.45 -11.99
CA LEU A 117 -11.72 8.59 -11.49
C LEU A 117 -13.10 9.01 -12.02
N VAL A 118 -13.43 10.31 -11.97
CA VAL A 118 -14.72 10.84 -12.43
C VAL A 118 -14.89 10.64 -13.94
N ASP A 119 -13.85 10.89 -14.73
CA ASP A 119 -13.89 10.69 -16.19
C ASP A 119 -14.22 9.24 -16.55
N PHE A 120 -13.63 8.26 -15.85
CA PHE A 120 -13.91 6.85 -16.08
C PHE A 120 -15.34 6.47 -15.68
N VAL A 121 -15.80 6.93 -14.51
CA VAL A 121 -17.17 6.69 -14.01
C VAL A 121 -18.22 7.30 -14.92
N ASN A 122 -17.95 8.44 -15.57
CA ASN A 122 -18.91 9.06 -16.49
C ASN A 122 -18.93 8.38 -17.87
N ALA A 123 -17.91 7.60 -18.22
CA ALA A 123 -17.77 6.96 -19.52
C ALA A 123 -18.35 5.53 -19.57
N HIS A 124 -18.70 4.94 -18.42
CA HIS A 124 -19.14 3.55 -18.27
C HIS A 124 -20.29 3.44 -17.27
#